data_AF-A0A955B1B8-F1
#
_entry.id   AF-A0A955B1B8-F1
#
_cell.length_a   1.000
_cell.length_b   1.000
_cell.length_c   1.000
_cell.angle_alpha   90.00
_cell.angle_beta   90.00
_cell.angle_gamma   90.00
#
_symmetry.space_group_name_H-M   'P 1'
#
loop_
_entity.id
_entity.type
_entity.pdbx_description
1 polymer ?
#
loop_
_entity_poly.entity_id
_entity_poly.type
_entity_poly.pdbx_seq_one_letter_code
_entity_poly.pdbx_strand_id
1 'polypeptide(L)'
;QAMTILRDTIPVESVLGDRRRPDGSWEYVLEDEPSIGYIRITTFGERTVSELRDVLQAADPAIKAWILDMRGNAGGLLHSAVETCDLFIDEGTIVSTRGRGGRIQQEFFATTDMAIDPSTPVVVLSDRFSASAAEIVAACLQDHNRAVVVGERSFGKGTVQNILELDRGRSALKLTTARYWRPSGQNIHRVEGASEDDEWGVRPNEGMEVKLEEEEYTQVRIQRRERDLMSGAEQSTTVEPDAQDSSDNDNSPSENERTTTDPESSQPNSEDMNSKDVDTETENTEAGGNEDASSETATQPIEDRQLQRAIQYLHERIGGDVDRQAA
;
A
#
# COMPACT_ATOMS: atom_id res chain seq x y z
N GLN A 1 -22.30 0.05 32.60
CA GLN A 1 -22.16 -1.36 32.17
C GLN A 1 -20.69 -1.70 32.08
N ALA A 2 -20.29 -2.95 32.35
CA ALA A 2 -18.94 -3.43 32.07
C ALA A 2 -18.89 -4.05 30.68
N MET A 3 -18.10 -3.48 29.77
CA MET A 3 -17.87 -4.03 28.42
C MET A 3 -16.65 -4.93 28.42
N THR A 4 -16.82 -6.20 28.06
CA THR A 4 -15.71 -7.15 27.92
C THR A 4 -15.23 -7.13 26.48
N ILE A 5 -14.03 -6.59 26.24
CA ILE A 5 -13.37 -6.66 24.93
C ILE A 5 -12.61 -7.98 24.84
N LEU A 6 -13.04 -8.88 23.96
CA LEU A 6 -12.23 -10.04 23.58
C LEU A 6 -11.13 -9.55 22.63
N ARG A 7 -9.86 -9.76 22.98
CA ARG A 7 -8.75 -9.52 22.05
C ARG A 7 -8.54 -10.76 21.20
N ASP A 8 -8.51 -10.57 19.90
CA ASP A 8 -8.11 -11.58 18.92
C ASP A 8 -7.10 -10.97 17.94
N THR A 9 -6.34 -11.82 17.25
CA THR A 9 -5.45 -11.38 16.17
C THR A 9 -6.27 -11.22 14.91
N ILE A 10 -6.53 -9.99 14.48
CA ILE A 10 -7.21 -9.73 13.21
C ILE A 10 -6.18 -9.85 12.08
N PRO A 11 -6.25 -10.88 11.21
CA PRO A 11 -5.36 -10.99 10.07
C PRO A 11 -5.68 -9.89 9.05
N VAL A 12 -4.73 -8.99 8.81
CA VAL A 12 -4.86 -7.97 7.76
C VAL A 12 -4.61 -8.64 6.40
N GLU A 13 -5.66 -8.76 5.59
CA GLU A 13 -5.59 -9.19 4.19
C GLU A 13 -4.70 -8.22 3.41
N SER A 14 -3.80 -8.75 2.58
CA SER A 14 -2.90 -7.93 1.75
C SER A 14 -3.31 -7.89 0.29
N VAL A 15 -3.98 -8.95 -0.17
CA VAL A 15 -4.54 -9.15 -1.50
C VAL A 15 -6.06 -8.93 -1.45
N LEU A 16 -6.55 -7.91 -2.16
CA LEU A 16 -7.96 -7.50 -2.19
C LEU A 16 -8.51 -7.54 -3.63
N GLY A 17 -9.82 -7.54 -3.78
CA GLY A 17 -10.50 -7.49 -5.09
C GLY A 17 -10.94 -6.10 -5.53
N ASP A 18 -11.84 -6.06 -6.52
CA ASP A 18 -12.54 -4.87 -7.00
C ASP A 18 -13.57 -4.35 -5.98
N ARG A 19 -14.35 -5.26 -5.37
CA ARG A 19 -15.37 -4.92 -4.37
C ARG A 19 -15.61 -6.04 -3.37
N ARG A 20 -16.13 -5.70 -2.18
CA ARG A 20 -16.54 -6.67 -1.16
C ARG A 20 -17.94 -7.21 -1.47
N ARG A 21 -18.11 -8.54 -1.48
CA ARG A 21 -19.42 -9.20 -1.61
C ARG A 21 -20.18 -9.18 -0.28
N PRO A 22 -21.52 -9.39 -0.28
CA PRO A 22 -22.33 -9.41 0.95
C PRO A 22 -21.96 -10.51 1.96
N ASP A 23 -21.28 -11.57 1.53
CA ASP A 23 -20.75 -12.64 2.40
C ASP A 23 -19.38 -12.29 3.02
N GLY A 24 -18.84 -11.10 2.73
CA GLY A 24 -17.52 -10.67 3.19
C GLY A 24 -16.36 -11.22 2.35
N SER A 25 -16.60 -11.91 1.23
CA SER A 25 -15.54 -12.29 0.29
C SER A 25 -15.16 -11.13 -0.64
N TRP A 26 -14.01 -11.23 -1.31
CA TRP A 26 -13.60 -10.29 -2.37
C TRP A 26 -14.06 -10.77 -3.74
N GLU A 27 -14.61 -9.84 -4.52
CA GLU A 27 -14.84 -10.02 -5.96
C GLU A 27 -13.58 -9.66 -6.73
N TYR A 28 -12.98 -10.62 -7.43
CA TYR A 28 -11.71 -10.47 -8.15
C TYR A 28 -11.91 -10.25 -9.66
N VAL A 29 -13.16 -10.05 -10.10
CA VAL A 29 -13.52 -9.72 -11.49
C VAL A 29 -14.11 -8.32 -11.54
N LEU A 30 -13.67 -7.51 -12.50
CA LEU A 30 -14.22 -6.18 -12.72
C LEU A 30 -15.71 -6.26 -13.08
N GLU A 31 -16.51 -5.39 -12.46
CA GLU A 31 -17.98 -5.40 -12.54
C GLU A 31 -18.53 -5.36 -13.97
N ASP A 32 -18.01 -4.45 -14.79
CA ASP A 32 -18.41 -4.27 -16.20
C ASP A 32 -17.51 -5.04 -17.18
N GLU A 33 -16.44 -5.69 -16.70
CA GLU A 33 -15.39 -6.32 -17.51
C GLU A 33 -15.13 -7.78 -17.08
N PRO A 34 -16.09 -8.70 -17.32
CA PRO A 34 -16.05 -10.07 -16.77
C PRO A 34 -14.90 -10.96 -17.30
N SER A 35 -14.14 -10.48 -18.28
CA SER A 35 -12.94 -11.17 -18.80
C SER A 35 -11.63 -10.66 -18.18
N ILE A 36 -11.68 -9.65 -17.31
CA ILE A 36 -10.51 -9.04 -16.68
C ILE A 36 -10.57 -9.28 -15.17
N GLY A 37 -9.59 -10.06 -14.68
CA GLY A 37 -9.35 -10.22 -13.26
C GLY A 37 -8.64 -8.99 -12.70
N TYR A 38 -9.02 -8.55 -11.51
CA TYR A 38 -8.47 -7.37 -10.85
C TYR A 38 -8.11 -7.69 -9.41
N ILE A 39 -6.84 -7.49 -9.09
CA ILE A 39 -6.24 -7.79 -7.79
C ILE A 39 -5.50 -6.54 -7.29
N ARG A 40 -5.83 -6.09 -6.08
CA ARG A 40 -5.09 -5.05 -5.36
C ARG A 40 -4.12 -5.69 -4.39
N ILE A 41 -2.83 -5.37 -4.51
CA ILE A 41 -1.82 -5.71 -3.50
C ILE A 41 -1.55 -4.42 -2.72
N THR A 42 -2.03 -4.34 -1.48
CA THR A 42 -1.96 -3.10 -0.68
C THR A 42 -0.68 -2.98 0.14
N THR A 43 -0.04 -4.10 0.46
CA THR A 43 1.23 -4.21 1.19
C THR A 43 1.86 -5.57 0.91
N PHE A 44 3.16 -5.71 1.10
CA PHE A 44 3.86 -7.00 0.98
C PHE A 44 4.16 -7.58 2.36
N GLY A 45 3.37 -8.57 2.78
CA GLY A 45 3.51 -9.29 4.05
C GLY A 45 3.74 -10.79 3.87
N GLU A 46 3.86 -11.51 4.99
CA GLU A 46 4.17 -12.96 5.02
C GLU A 46 3.13 -13.84 4.31
N ARG A 47 1.89 -13.35 4.18
CA ARG A 47 0.76 -14.09 3.57
C ARG A 47 0.44 -13.67 2.14
N THR A 48 1.06 -12.61 1.62
CA THR A 48 0.71 -12.02 0.31
C THR A 48 0.86 -13.01 -0.83
N VAL A 49 1.91 -13.84 -0.80
CA VAL A 49 2.20 -14.82 -1.86
C VAL A 49 1.16 -15.95 -1.87
N SER A 50 0.77 -16.47 -0.70
CA SER A 50 -0.29 -17.47 -0.58
C SER A 50 -1.66 -16.90 -0.94
N GLU A 51 -2.01 -15.72 -0.42
CA GLU A 51 -3.28 -15.04 -0.74
C GLU A 51 -3.40 -14.79 -2.25
N LEU A 52 -2.31 -14.35 -2.91
CA LEU A 52 -2.28 -14.11 -4.35
C LEU A 52 -2.37 -15.41 -5.16
N ARG A 53 -1.62 -16.45 -4.77
CA ARG A 53 -1.64 -17.75 -5.44
C ARG A 53 -3.03 -18.39 -5.36
N ASP A 54 -3.68 -18.36 -4.20
CA ASP A 54 -5.02 -18.90 -4.00
C ASP A 54 -6.03 -18.23 -4.95
N VAL A 55 -5.95 -16.90 -5.12
CA VAL A 55 -6.80 -16.14 -6.05
C VAL A 55 -6.52 -16.50 -7.51
N LEU A 56 -5.25 -16.58 -7.91
CA LEU A 56 -4.86 -16.90 -9.30
C LEU A 56 -5.22 -18.35 -9.67
N GLN A 57 -5.14 -19.30 -8.73
CA GLN A 57 -5.48 -20.71 -8.95
C GLN A 57 -6.99 -21.00 -8.87
N ALA A 58 -7.74 -20.22 -8.09
CA ALA A 58 -9.21 -20.30 -8.01
C ALA A 58 -9.94 -19.45 -9.07
N ALA A 59 -9.19 -18.85 -10.01
CA ALA A 59 -9.70 -17.94 -11.02
C ALA A 59 -10.76 -18.57 -11.94
N ASP A 60 -11.79 -17.79 -12.28
CA ASP A 60 -12.80 -18.21 -13.26
C ASP A 60 -12.13 -18.38 -14.64
N PRO A 61 -12.31 -19.52 -15.35
CA PRO A 61 -11.81 -19.71 -16.72
C PRO A 61 -12.28 -18.65 -17.74
N ALA A 62 -13.28 -17.84 -17.43
CA ALA A 62 -13.69 -16.67 -18.21
C ALA A 62 -12.65 -15.54 -18.19
N ILE A 63 -11.81 -15.43 -17.15
CA ILE A 63 -10.73 -14.44 -17.05
C ILE A 63 -9.69 -14.71 -18.14
N LYS A 64 -9.37 -13.67 -18.91
CA LYS A 64 -8.40 -13.68 -20.02
C LYS A 64 -7.20 -12.75 -19.80
N ALA A 65 -7.29 -11.82 -18.85
CA ALA A 65 -6.19 -10.94 -18.48
C ALA A 65 -6.28 -10.54 -16.99
N TRP A 66 -5.17 -10.04 -16.44
CA TRP A 66 -5.09 -9.56 -15.06
C TRP A 66 -4.63 -8.11 -14.96
N ILE A 67 -5.21 -7.38 -14.02
CA ILE A 67 -4.70 -6.11 -13.52
C ILE A 67 -4.22 -6.32 -12.08
N LEU A 68 -2.93 -6.02 -11.85
CA LEU A 68 -2.31 -5.96 -10.52
C LEU A 68 -2.23 -4.49 -10.09
N ASP A 69 -3.12 -4.06 -9.22
CA ASP A 69 -3.12 -2.70 -8.70
C ASP A 69 -2.23 -2.59 -7.45
N MET A 70 -1.15 -1.81 -7.59
CA MET A 70 -0.18 -1.48 -6.54
C MET A 70 -0.13 0.03 -6.24
N ARG A 71 -1.17 0.79 -6.64
CA ARG A 71 -1.32 2.20 -6.28
C ARG A 71 -1.47 2.34 -4.76
N GLY A 72 -0.75 3.27 -4.15
CA GLY A 72 -0.71 3.45 -2.70
C GLY A 72 0.13 2.41 -1.93
N ASN A 73 0.69 1.38 -2.58
CA ASN A 73 1.46 0.33 -1.90
C ASN A 73 2.88 0.79 -1.57
N ALA A 74 3.13 1.18 -0.32
CA ALA A 74 4.42 1.66 0.18
C ALA A 74 5.53 0.57 0.31
N GLY A 75 5.21 -0.66 -0.09
CA GLY A 75 6.09 -1.82 -0.15
C GLY A 75 5.83 -2.83 0.96
N GLY A 76 6.91 -3.37 1.52
CA GLY A 76 6.85 -4.41 2.54
C GLY A 76 8.06 -5.34 2.47
N LEU A 77 7.84 -6.63 2.70
CA LEU A 77 8.88 -7.65 2.75
C LEU A 77 9.46 -7.96 1.36
N LEU A 78 10.79 -8.03 1.28
CA LEU A 78 11.50 -8.33 0.04
C LEU A 78 11.19 -9.74 -0.48
N HIS A 79 11.12 -10.75 0.39
CA HIS A 79 10.83 -12.13 -0.03
C HIS A 79 9.45 -12.23 -0.71
N SER A 80 8.42 -11.62 -0.11
CA SER A 80 7.07 -11.58 -0.67
C SER A 80 7.04 -10.92 -2.04
N ALA A 81 7.86 -9.89 -2.29
CA ALA A 81 7.99 -9.26 -3.61
C ALA A 81 8.66 -10.18 -4.64
N VAL A 82 9.74 -10.88 -4.22
CA VAL A 82 10.46 -11.83 -5.07
C VAL A 82 9.55 -12.99 -5.46
N GLU A 83 8.95 -13.65 -4.47
CA GLU A 83 8.02 -14.77 -4.68
C GLU A 83 6.74 -14.33 -5.41
N THR A 84 6.29 -13.08 -5.26
CA THR A 84 5.21 -12.53 -6.10
C THR A 84 5.61 -12.48 -7.56
N CYS A 85 6.84 -12.09 -7.90
CA CYS A 85 7.30 -12.11 -9.31
C CYS A 85 7.31 -13.53 -9.88
N ASP A 86 7.72 -14.51 -9.06
CA ASP A 86 7.81 -15.93 -9.41
C ASP A 86 6.46 -16.54 -9.84
N LEU A 87 5.34 -15.94 -9.42
CA LEU A 87 4.01 -16.35 -9.88
C LEU A 87 3.71 -15.99 -11.35
N PHE A 88 4.52 -15.12 -11.97
CA PHE A 88 4.26 -14.56 -13.31
C PHE A 88 5.39 -14.82 -14.33
N ILE A 89 6.62 -15.10 -13.89
CA ILE A 89 7.78 -15.40 -14.75
C ILE A 89 8.46 -16.70 -14.28
N ASP A 90 9.07 -17.44 -15.21
CA ASP A 90 9.70 -18.74 -14.96
C ASP A 90 11.23 -18.74 -15.03
N GLU A 91 11.86 -17.68 -15.57
CA GLU A 91 13.32 -17.58 -15.66
C GLU A 91 13.89 -16.15 -15.50
N GLY A 92 15.21 -16.09 -15.29
CA GLY A 92 15.99 -14.85 -15.23
C GLY A 92 16.00 -14.15 -13.86
N THR A 93 16.63 -12.98 -13.78
CA THR A 93 16.77 -12.21 -12.54
C THR A 93 15.47 -11.49 -12.20
N ILE A 94 15.07 -11.50 -10.93
CA ILE A 94 13.96 -10.71 -10.40
C ILE A 94 14.47 -9.36 -9.87
N VAL A 95 15.48 -9.40 -9.00
CA VAL A 95 16.10 -8.21 -8.39
C VAL A 95 17.50 -8.54 -7.90
N SER A 96 18.41 -7.56 -7.92
CA SER A 96 19.70 -7.66 -7.23
C SER A 96 19.86 -6.55 -6.18
N THR A 97 20.52 -6.87 -5.07
CA THR A 97 20.93 -5.88 -4.06
C THR A 97 22.41 -5.57 -4.25
N ARG A 98 22.77 -4.29 -4.34
CA ARG A 98 24.17 -3.86 -4.47
C ARG A 98 24.56 -2.91 -3.35
N GLY A 99 25.66 -3.23 -2.69
CA GLY A 99 26.21 -2.47 -1.57
C GLY A 99 27.13 -1.34 -1.99
N ARG A 100 27.81 -0.76 -0.99
CA ARG A 100 28.85 0.27 -1.21
C ARG A 100 29.93 -0.23 -2.18
N GLY A 101 30.25 0.59 -3.18
CA GLY A 101 31.21 0.25 -4.23
C GLY A 101 30.63 -0.63 -5.35
N GLY A 102 29.30 -0.73 -5.46
CA GLY A 102 28.61 -1.40 -6.57
C GLY A 102 28.64 -2.93 -6.52
N ARG A 103 29.26 -3.53 -5.50
CA ARG A 103 29.31 -4.99 -5.32
C ARG A 103 27.91 -5.54 -5.07
N ILE A 104 27.53 -6.51 -5.89
CA ILE A 104 26.35 -7.35 -5.67
C ILE A 104 26.51 -8.04 -4.30
N GLN A 105 25.46 -7.97 -3.48
CA GLN A 105 25.35 -8.67 -2.19
C GLN A 105 24.47 -9.91 -2.33
N GLN A 106 23.33 -9.77 -3.00
CA GLN A 106 22.40 -10.86 -3.30
C GLN A 106 21.78 -10.66 -4.68
N GLU A 107 21.43 -11.75 -5.34
CA GLU A 107 20.63 -11.78 -6.55
C GLU A 107 19.51 -12.80 -6.34
N PHE A 108 18.31 -12.43 -6.78
CA PHE A 108 17.13 -13.26 -6.71
C PHE A 108 16.71 -13.58 -8.15
N PHE A 109 16.41 -14.84 -8.42
CA PHE A 109 16.09 -15.36 -9.74
C PHE A 109 14.74 -16.06 -9.69
N ALA A 110 14.05 -16.08 -10.83
CA ALA A 110 12.81 -16.79 -10.98
C ALA A 110 13.01 -18.32 -11.04
N THR A 111 11.94 -19.04 -10.76
CA THR A 111 11.82 -20.49 -10.74
C THR A 111 10.58 -20.91 -11.53
N THR A 112 10.44 -22.20 -11.85
CA THR A 112 9.35 -22.70 -12.71
C THR A 112 8.02 -22.88 -11.95
N ASP A 113 7.62 -21.91 -11.12
CA ASP A 113 6.47 -22.00 -10.19
C ASP A 113 5.39 -20.94 -10.45
N MET A 114 5.22 -20.57 -11.73
CA MET A 114 4.19 -19.64 -12.18
C MET A 114 2.77 -20.12 -11.83
N ALA A 115 1.92 -19.18 -11.38
CA ALA A 115 0.53 -19.43 -11.06
C ALA A 115 -0.44 -19.12 -12.23
N ILE A 116 0.04 -18.49 -13.31
CA ILE A 116 -0.74 -18.19 -14.52
C ILE A 116 -0.02 -18.58 -15.80
N ASP A 117 -0.78 -18.79 -16.88
CA ASP A 117 -0.23 -19.06 -18.20
C ASP A 117 0.62 -17.86 -18.72
N PRO A 118 1.84 -18.07 -19.26
CA PRO A 118 2.70 -17.01 -19.79
C PRO A 118 2.05 -16.10 -20.84
N SER A 119 1.10 -16.63 -21.61
CA SER A 119 0.37 -15.89 -22.65
C SER A 119 -0.70 -14.96 -22.09
N THR A 120 -1.17 -15.19 -20.85
CA THR A 120 -2.20 -14.34 -20.20
C THR A 120 -1.68 -12.90 -20.07
N PRO A 121 -2.29 -11.89 -20.71
CA PRO A 121 -1.87 -10.51 -20.58
C PRO A 121 -2.00 -9.99 -19.14
N VAL A 122 -1.00 -9.23 -18.69
CA VAL A 122 -0.98 -8.62 -17.35
C VAL A 122 -0.69 -7.12 -17.47
N VAL A 123 -1.42 -6.32 -16.70
CA VAL A 123 -1.12 -4.90 -16.45
C VAL A 123 -0.79 -4.71 -14.97
N VAL A 124 0.15 -3.82 -14.68
CA VAL A 124 0.43 -3.30 -13.34
C VAL A 124 -0.05 -1.85 -13.28
N LEU A 125 -0.93 -1.51 -12.34
CA LEU A 125 -1.23 -0.12 -12.00
C LEU A 125 -0.26 0.37 -10.93
N SER A 126 0.39 1.51 -11.17
CA SER A 126 1.32 2.15 -10.24
C SER A 126 1.00 3.64 -10.09
N ASP A 127 1.23 4.21 -8.91
CA ASP A 127 1.11 5.64 -8.64
C ASP A 127 2.39 6.18 -7.97
N ARG A 128 2.43 7.49 -7.72
CA ARG A 128 3.51 8.18 -7.00
C ARG A 128 3.74 7.70 -5.55
N PHE A 129 2.91 6.80 -5.03
CA PHE A 129 3.02 6.20 -3.70
C PHE A 129 3.42 4.72 -3.73
N SER A 130 3.39 4.05 -4.89
CA SER A 130 4.00 2.73 -5.10
C SER A 130 5.50 2.79 -4.76
N ALA A 131 5.94 2.02 -3.76
CA ALA A 131 7.31 2.13 -3.24
C ALA A 131 7.93 0.77 -2.85
N SER A 132 9.26 0.68 -2.88
CA SER A 132 10.08 -0.45 -2.41
C SER A 132 9.66 -1.80 -3.02
N ALA A 133 8.91 -2.64 -2.30
CA ALA A 133 8.52 -3.97 -2.77
C ALA A 133 7.58 -3.90 -4.00
N ALA A 134 6.67 -2.93 -4.05
CA ALA A 134 5.82 -2.69 -5.21
C ALA A 134 6.65 -2.30 -6.46
N GLU A 135 7.71 -1.51 -6.26
CA GLU A 135 8.62 -1.12 -7.34
C GLU A 135 9.45 -2.30 -7.85
N ILE A 136 9.80 -3.25 -6.98
CA ILE A 136 10.48 -4.49 -7.39
C ILE A 136 9.57 -5.33 -8.28
N VAL A 137 8.32 -5.55 -7.89
CA VAL A 137 7.36 -6.31 -8.71
C VAL A 137 7.09 -5.60 -10.04
N ALA A 138 6.79 -4.31 -10.03
CA ALA A 138 6.53 -3.54 -11.24
C ALA A 138 7.75 -3.53 -12.19
N ALA A 139 8.96 -3.32 -11.65
CA ALA A 139 10.20 -3.34 -12.42
C ALA A 139 10.52 -4.72 -13.01
N CYS A 140 10.31 -5.79 -12.23
CA CYS A 140 10.57 -7.15 -12.66
C CYS A 140 9.65 -7.52 -13.84
N LEU A 141 8.34 -7.37 -13.65
CA LEU A 141 7.37 -7.72 -14.70
C LEU A 141 7.50 -6.83 -15.94
N GLN A 142 7.91 -5.57 -15.78
CA GLN A 142 8.18 -4.66 -16.90
C GLN A 142 9.46 -5.06 -17.66
N ASP A 143 10.59 -5.28 -16.98
CA ASP A 143 11.88 -5.58 -17.62
C ASP A 143 11.87 -6.95 -18.34
N HIS A 144 11.06 -7.89 -17.86
CA HIS A 144 10.80 -9.17 -18.54
C HIS A 144 9.77 -9.09 -19.67
N ASN A 145 9.18 -7.91 -19.94
CA ASN A 145 8.04 -7.72 -20.84
C ASN A 145 6.81 -8.57 -20.48
N ARG A 146 6.72 -9.04 -19.22
CA ARG A 146 5.63 -9.89 -18.72
C ARG A 146 4.35 -9.10 -18.45
N ALA A 147 4.50 -7.85 -18.01
CA ALA A 147 3.39 -6.94 -17.78
C ALA A 147 3.69 -5.53 -18.33
N VAL A 148 2.63 -4.79 -18.63
CA VAL A 148 2.72 -3.36 -18.94
C VAL A 148 2.36 -2.54 -17.70
N VAL A 149 3.18 -1.55 -17.36
CA VAL A 149 2.93 -0.62 -16.26
C VAL A 149 2.13 0.59 -16.78
N VAL A 150 1.02 0.89 -16.11
CA VAL A 150 0.08 1.98 -16.39
C VAL A 150 -0.06 2.86 -15.15
N GLY A 151 -0.25 4.17 -15.33
CA GLY A 151 -0.52 5.11 -14.24
C GLY A 151 0.54 6.21 -14.11
N GLU A 152 1.10 6.39 -12.92
CA GLU A 152 2.18 7.36 -12.68
C GLU A 152 3.52 6.66 -12.41
N ARG A 153 4.59 7.45 -12.41
CA ARG A 153 5.91 7.01 -11.95
C ARG A 153 5.90 6.69 -10.46
N SER A 154 6.52 5.58 -10.08
CA SER A 154 6.65 5.14 -8.68
C SER A 154 7.54 6.07 -7.83
N PHE A 155 7.56 5.87 -6.51
CA PHE A 155 8.20 6.77 -5.54
C PHE A 155 9.74 6.86 -5.63
N GLY A 156 10.44 5.79 -6.04
CA GLY A 156 11.90 5.71 -6.10
C GLY A 156 12.59 5.24 -4.80
N LYS A 157 11.94 4.40 -3.98
CA LYS A 157 12.44 3.90 -2.69
C LYS A 157 13.31 2.63 -2.86
N GLY A 158 14.31 2.73 -3.72
CA GLY A 158 15.22 1.62 -4.05
C GLY A 158 16.29 1.26 -3.00
N THR A 159 16.01 1.34 -1.69
CA THR A 159 17.02 1.10 -0.63
C THR A 159 16.70 -0.09 0.28
N VAL A 160 17.69 -0.95 0.52
CA VAL A 160 17.63 -2.05 1.49
C VAL A 160 17.94 -1.53 2.89
N GLN A 161 17.08 -1.82 3.86
CA GLN A 161 17.28 -1.49 5.27
C GLN A 161 17.38 -2.76 6.12
N ASN A 162 18.52 -2.98 6.75
CA ASN A 162 18.73 -4.10 7.67
C ASN A 162 18.45 -3.65 9.10
N ILE A 163 17.81 -4.52 9.89
CA ILE A 163 17.69 -4.36 11.34
C ILE A 163 18.87 -5.11 11.96
N LEU A 164 19.74 -4.37 12.65
CA LEU A 164 20.86 -4.93 13.40
C LEU A 164 20.50 -4.91 14.88
N GLU A 165 20.29 -6.09 15.47
CA GLU A 165 20.03 -6.19 16.90
C GLU A 165 21.23 -5.73 17.72
N LEU A 166 20.96 -4.92 18.74
CA LEU A 166 21.92 -4.38 19.67
C LEU A 166 21.55 -4.80 21.10
N ASP A 167 22.54 -4.84 21.98
CA ASP A 167 22.35 -5.11 23.41
C ASP A 167 21.46 -6.36 23.70
N ARG A 168 21.75 -7.45 22.97
CA ARG A 168 21.03 -8.74 23.04
C ARG A 168 19.52 -8.62 22.78
N GLY A 169 19.14 -7.81 21.79
CA GLY A 169 17.75 -7.63 21.36
C GLY A 169 16.97 -6.57 22.15
N ARG A 170 17.58 -5.89 23.13
CA ARG A 170 16.95 -4.78 23.86
C ARG A 170 16.86 -3.48 23.06
N SER A 171 17.64 -3.37 21.99
CA SER A 171 17.59 -2.25 21.04
C SER A 171 17.95 -2.75 19.64
N ALA A 172 17.69 -1.96 18.61
CA ALA A 172 18.07 -2.30 17.25
C ALA A 172 18.40 -1.04 16.43
N LEU A 173 19.38 -1.18 15.54
CA LEU A 173 19.75 -0.16 14.58
C LEU A 173 19.17 -0.52 13.20
N LYS A 174 18.28 0.31 12.68
CA LYS A 174 17.81 0.20 11.29
C LYS A 174 18.77 0.95 10.38
N LEU A 175 19.55 0.23 9.57
CA LEU A 175 20.62 0.80 8.74
C LEU A 175 20.39 0.51 7.26
N THR A 176 20.50 1.53 6.41
CA THR A 176 20.52 1.35 4.95
C THR A 176 21.86 0.77 4.51
N THR A 177 21.85 -0.42 3.89
CA THR A 177 23.06 -1.20 3.58
C THR A 177 23.32 -1.43 2.10
N ALA A 178 22.28 -1.35 1.26
CA ALA A 178 22.35 -1.59 -0.18
C ALA A 178 21.22 -0.86 -0.94
N ARG A 179 21.28 -0.91 -2.27
CA ARG A 179 20.21 -0.46 -3.19
C ARG A 179 19.64 -1.63 -3.99
N TYR A 180 18.39 -1.52 -4.39
CA TYR A 180 17.71 -2.44 -5.31
C TYR A 180 17.99 -2.07 -6.77
N TRP A 181 18.27 -3.10 -7.57
CA TRP A 181 18.55 -2.98 -9.01
C TRP A 181 17.64 -3.94 -9.78
N ARG A 182 17.00 -3.40 -10.83
CA ARG A 182 16.04 -4.10 -11.69
C ARG A 182 16.75 -5.13 -12.58
N PRO A 183 16.03 -6.07 -13.24
CA PRO A 183 16.62 -7.03 -14.18
C PRO A 183 17.40 -6.36 -15.32
N SER A 184 16.94 -5.21 -15.82
CA SER A 184 17.66 -4.34 -16.78
C SER A 184 19.01 -3.79 -16.30
N GLY A 185 19.33 -3.94 -15.01
CA GLY A 185 20.53 -3.37 -14.40
C GLY A 185 20.41 -1.88 -14.08
N GLN A 186 19.21 -1.29 -14.14
CA GLN A 186 18.92 0.06 -13.64
C GLN A 186 18.71 0.08 -12.11
N ASN A 187 18.96 1.22 -11.46
CA ASN A 187 18.80 1.41 -10.01
C ASN A 187 17.42 2.01 -9.71
N ILE A 188 16.65 1.40 -8.79
CA ILE A 188 15.32 1.91 -8.42
C ILE A 188 15.43 3.21 -7.60
N HIS A 189 16.53 3.44 -6.89
CA HIS A 189 16.59 4.53 -5.91
C HIS A 189 16.74 5.92 -6.54
N ARG A 190 15.74 6.78 -6.34
CA ARG A 190 15.79 8.22 -6.59
C ARG A 190 16.84 8.84 -5.67
N VAL A 191 17.89 9.41 -6.26
CA VAL A 191 18.91 10.16 -5.50
C VAL A 191 18.44 11.59 -5.22
N GLU A 192 19.01 12.21 -4.20
CA GLU A 192 18.78 13.64 -3.92
C GLU A 192 19.18 14.49 -5.13
N GLY A 193 18.33 15.45 -5.50
CA GLY A 193 18.50 16.28 -6.70
C GLY A 193 18.12 15.61 -8.03
N ALA A 194 17.65 14.36 -8.03
CA ALA A 194 17.20 13.70 -9.26
C ALA A 194 15.96 14.37 -9.87
N SER A 195 16.10 14.74 -11.14
CA SER A 195 15.07 15.31 -11.99
C SER A 195 14.05 14.25 -12.45
N GLU A 196 13.01 14.70 -13.16
CA GLU A 196 12.06 13.78 -13.80
C GLU A 196 12.61 13.14 -15.09
N ASP A 197 13.75 13.57 -15.61
CA ASP A 197 14.41 12.96 -16.77
C ASP A 197 15.41 11.84 -16.35
N ASP A 198 15.88 11.84 -15.10
CA ASP A 198 16.80 10.82 -14.58
C ASP A 198 16.20 9.41 -14.50
N GLU A 199 17.04 8.39 -14.48
CA GLU A 199 16.66 6.97 -14.36
C GLU A 199 16.54 6.54 -12.89
N TRP A 200 15.29 6.44 -12.40
CA TRP A 200 14.93 5.97 -11.06
C TRP A 200 13.45 5.53 -11.00
N GLY A 201 13.11 4.72 -9.99
CA GLY A 201 11.78 4.14 -9.83
C GLY A 201 11.40 3.22 -10.99
N VAL A 202 10.10 3.17 -11.25
CA VAL A 202 9.45 2.51 -12.39
C VAL A 202 8.58 3.56 -13.06
N ARG A 203 8.80 3.78 -14.37
CA ARG A 203 7.92 4.62 -15.19
C ARG A 203 6.84 3.73 -15.82
N PRO A 204 5.63 4.26 -16.09
CA PRO A 204 4.71 3.62 -17.02
C PRO A 204 5.37 3.36 -18.37
N ASN A 205 4.92 2.33 -19.09
CA ASN A 205 5.38 2.08 -20.46
C ASN A 205 4.99 3.24 -21.41
N GLU A 206 5.59 3.30 -22.59
CA GLU A 206 5.29 4.32 -23.59
C GLU A 206 3.78 4.37 -23.92
N GLY A 207 3.18 5.56 -23.84
CA GLY A 207 1.74 5.75 -24.03
C GLY A 207 0.83 5.25 -22.89
N MET A 208 1.40 4.90 -21.73
CA MET A 208 0.66 4.38 -20.56
C MET A 208 0.73 5.30 -19.32
N GLU A 209 1.41 6.44 -19.42
CA GLU A 209 1.39 7.46 -18.36
C GLU A 209 0.02 8.17 -18.32
N VAL A 210 -0.62 8.13 -17.15
CA VAL A 210 -1.88 8.80 -16.84
C VAL A 210 -1.74 9.44 -15.46
N LYS A 211 -1.44 10.74 -15.44
CA LYS A 211 -1.40 11.56 -14.23
C LYS A 211 -2.81 11.93 -13.81
N LEU A 212 -3.05 11.84 -12.50
CA LEU A 212 -4.28 12.25 -11.84
C LEU A 212 -3.99 13.54 -11.07
N GLU A 213 -4.85 14.54 -11.19
CA GLU A 213 -4.79 15.71 -10.33
C GLU A 213 -5.11 15.32 -8.87
N GLU A 214 -4.67 16.09 -7.87
CA GLU A 214 -4.85 15.72 -6.45
C GLU A 214 -6.32 15.49 -6.06
N GLU A 215 -7.26 16.25 -6.66
CA GLU A 215 -8.69 16.05 -6.43
C GLU A 215 -9.22 14.78 -7.11
N GLU A 216 -8.78 14.48 -8.33
CA GLU A 216 -9.11 13.24 -9.04
C GLU A 216 -8.58 12.01 -8.29
N TYR A 217 -7.32 12.07 -7.82
CA TYR A 217 -6.71 11.06 -6.97
C TYR A 217 -7.51 10.83 -5.67
N THR A 218 -7.92 11.93 -5.01
CA THR A 218 -8.72 11.87 -3.78
C THR A 218 -10.08 11.22 -4.04
N GLN A 219 -10.77 11.60 -5.10
CA GLN A 219 -12.08 11.04 -5.46
C GLN A 219 -12.00 9.55 -5.83
N VAL A 220 -11.01 9.13 -6.63
CA VAL A 220 -10.76 7.71 -6.93
C VAL A 220 -10.55 6.91 -5.64
N ARG A 221 -9.77 7.44 -4.69
CA ARG A 221 -9.54 6.79 -3.38
C ARG A 221 -10.79 6.69 -2.51
N ILE A 222 -11.67 7.69 -2.53
CA ILE A 222 -12.95 7.64 -1.81
C ILE A 222 -13.83 6.53 -2.39
N GLN A 223 -14.01 6.48 -3.71
CA GLN A 223 -14.79 5.42 -4.36
C GLN A 223 -14.22 4.02 -4.12
N ARG A 224 -12.89 3.85 -4.13
CA ARG A 224 -12.29 2.54 -3.83
C ARG A 224 -12.61 2.12 -2.39
N ARG A 225 -12.55 3.05 -1.44
CA ARG A 225 -12.95 2.79 -0.04
C ARG A 225 -14.43 2.41 0.06
N GLU A 226 -15.31 3.00 -0.73
CA GLU A 226 -16.74 2.64 -0.74
C GLU A 226 -16.97 1.21 -1.26
N ARG A 227 -16.24 0.77 -2.30
CA ARG A 227 -16.28 -0.62 -2.80
C ARG A 227 -15.67 -1.64 -1.83
N ASP A 228 -14.80 -1.20 -0.91
CA ASP A 228 -14.25 -2.04 0.16
C ASP A 228 -15.26 -2.31 1.30
N LEU A 229 -16.34 -1.51 1.39
CA LEU A 229 -17.40 -1.71 2.37
C LEU A 229 -18.36 -2.82 1.92
N MET A 230 -18.86 -3.62 2.87
CA MET A 230 -19.89 -4.61 2.60
C MET A 230 -21.22 -3.93 2.25
N SER A 231 -21.64 -4.03 0.99
CA SER A 231 -22.95 -3.55 0.54
C SER A 231 -24.07 -4.31 1.26
N GLY A 232 -24.83 -3.63 2.12
CA GLY A 232 -25.98 -4.20 2.83
C GLY A 232 -25.84 -4.35 4.35
N ALA A 233 -24.74 -3.90 4.96
CA ALA A 233 -24.74 -3.63 6.39
C ALA A 233 -25.64 -2.41 6.66
N GLU A 234 -26.86 -2.64 7.15
CA GLU A 234 -27.72 -1.55 7.64
C GLU A 234 -26.94 -0.72 8.65
N GLN A 235 -26.88 0.60 8.45
CA GLN A 235 -26.28 1.53 9.41
C GLN A 235 -27.16 1.60 10.66
N SER A 236 -26.96 0.64 11.56
CA SER A 236 -27.72 0.55 12.80
C SER A 236 -27.30 1.67 13.75
N THR A 237 -28.30 2.47 14.13
CA THR A 237 -28.27 3.49 15.18
C THR A 237 -27.41 4.74 14.96
N THR A 238 -28.06 5.79 14.48
CA THR A 238 -28.03 7.08 15.18
C THR A 238 -28.10 6.88 16.70
N VAL A 239 -27.16 7.45 17.44
CA VAL A 239 -27.28 7.64 18.89
C VAL A 239 -27.61 9.11 19.13
N GLU A 240 -28.86 9.40 19.46
CA GLU A 240 -29.22 10.72 19.98
C GLU A 240 -28.60 10.91 21.38
N PRO A 241 -28.11 12.12 21.72
CA PRO A 241 -27.54 12.40 23.03
C PRO A 241 -28.64 12.70 24.04
N ASP A 242 -29.11 11.68 24.76
CA ASP A 242 -30.09 11.88 25.83
C ASP A 242 -29.42 12.55 27.05
N ALA A 243 -30.11 13.54 27.62
CA ALA A 243 -29.62 14.37 28.71
C ALA A 243 -30.45 14.17 30.00
N GLN A 244 -29.86 14.51 31.16
CA GLN A 244 -30.43 14.40 32.51
C GLN A 244 -30.46 12.95 33.06
N ASP A 245 -30.34 12.68 34.37
CA ASP A 245 -30.30 13.58 35.54
C ASP A 245 -29.31 13.08 36.62
N SER A 246 -29.00 13.99 37.55
CA SER A 246 -28.18 13.87 38.75
C SER A 246 -28.79 13.05 39.89
N SER A 247 -27.95 12.51 40.79
CA SER A 247 -28.02 12.74 42.25
C SER A 247 -26.97 11.94 43.05
N ASP A 248 -26.62 12.48 44.22
CA ASP A 248 -25.63 12.00 45.18
C ASP A 248 -25.97 10.59 45.77
N ASN A 249 -25.05 9.82 46.37
CA ASN A 249 -24.55 10.11 47.72
C ASN A 249 -23.33 9.27 48.16
N ASP A 250 -22.69 9.73 49.23
CA ASP A 250 -21.46 9.28 49.89
C ASP A 250 -21.64 8.05 50.81
N ASN A 251 -20.71 7.07 50.77
CA ASN A 251 -20.13 6.46 51.99
C ASN A 251 -18.94 5.51 51.71
N SER A 252 -17.91 5.62 52.55
CA SER A 252 -16.90 4.58 52.84
C SER A 252 -17.26 3.89 54.19
N PRO A 253 -16.46 3.03 54.86
CA PRO A 253 -15.09 2.55 54.60
C PRO A 253 -14.88 1.01 54.75
N SER A 254 -13.68 0.51 54.42
CA SER A 254 -12.81 -0.34 55.29
C SER A 254 -11.70 -1.05 54.49
N GLU A 255 -10.48 -0.57 54.73
CA GLU A 255 -9.32 -1.33 55.25
C GLU A 255 -9.02 -2.75 54.76
N ASN A 256 -7.82 -2.92 54.17
CA ASN A 256 -6.77 -3.63 54.90
C ASN A 256 -5.36 -3.16 54.49
N GLU A 257 -4.47 -2.97 55.47
CA GLU A 257 -3.16 -2.36 55.30
C GLU A 257 -2.05 -3.36 54.95
N ARG A 258 -1.02 -2.90 54.22
CA ARG A 258 0.40 -3.26 54.46
C ARG A 258 1.34 -2.10 54.13
N THR A 259 1.68 -1.34 55.16
CA THR A 259 2.99 -0.65 55.31
C THR A 259 4.09 -1.71 55.54
N THR A 260 5.41 -1.53 55.43
CA THR A 260 6.38 -0.40 55.30
C THR A 260 7.49 -0.83 54.29
N THR A 261 8.49 -0.06 53.83
CA THR A 261 8.97 1.32 54.07
C THR A 261 9.71 1.83 52.80
N ASP A 262 10.00 3.13 52.75
CA ASP A 262 11.00 3.80 51.88
C ASP A 262 12.17 4.30 52.77
N PRO A 263 13.38 4.73 52.28
CA PRO A 263 13.48 6.06 51.64
C PRO A 263 14.65 6.35 50.64
N GLU A 264 14.60 7.57 50.11
CA GLU A 264 15.69 8.46 49.63
C GLU A 264 16.29 8.32 48.21
N SER A 265 15.67 9.08 47.30
CA SER A 265 16.26 10.18 46.50
C SER A 265 17.64 10.05 45.84
N SER A 266 17.69 10.31 44.52
CA SER A 266 18.65 11.26 43.89
C SER A 266 18.25 11.54 42.43
N GLN A 267 18.06 12.82 42.06
CA GLN A 267 18.23 13.27 40.67
C GLN A 267 19.71 13.54 40.39
N PRO A 268 20.09 13.69 39.12
CA PRO A 268 20.76 14.96 38.80
C PRO A 268 20.18 15.69 37.59
N ASN A 269 20.50 16.98 37.57
CA ASN A 269 20.08 18.00 36.62
C ASN A 269 21.13 18.14 35.49
N SER A 270 20.70 18.59 34.31
CA SER A 270 21.59 19.25 33.35
C SER A 270 20.81 20.26 32.53
N GLU A 271 20.71 21.46 33.11
CA GLU A 271 21.14 22.73 32.51
C GLU A 271 21.60 22.66 31.05
N ASP A 272 20.96 23.47 30.21
CA ASP A 272 21.53 23.94 28.95
C ASP A 272 21.38 25.46 28.86
N MET A 273 22.43 26.15 28.40
CA MET A 273 22.52 27.61 28.53
C MET A 273 21.97 28.36 27.31
N ASN A 274 20.97 29.18 27.61
CA ASN A 274 20.57 30.41 26.91
C ASN A 274 21.66 31.07 26.05
N SER A 275 21.37 31.40 24.78
CA SER A 275 21.13 32.80 24.38
C SER A 275 21.05 33.07 22.86
N LYS A 276 19.91 33.66 22.46
CA LYS A 276 19.78 35.01 21.82
C LYS A 276 20.25 35.20 20.37
N ASP A 277 19.61 36.05 19.56
CA ASP A 277 18.49 37.00 19.76
C ASP A 277 17.80 37.28 18.39
N VAL A 278 16.47 37.50 18.40
CA VAL A 278 15.75 38.64 17.76
C VAL A 278 15.70 38.70 16.19
N ASP A 279 14.56 38.88 15.52
CA ASP A 279 13.61 40.01 15.58
C ASP A 279 12.13 39.66 15.25
N THR A 280 11.21 40.28 16.02
CA THR A 280 9.99 41.08 15.69
C THR A 280 9.25 40.91 14.33
N GLU A 281 7.92 41.11 14.16
CA GLU A 281 6.79 41.75 14.90
C GLU A 281 5.48 40.94 14.58
N THR A 282 4.56 40.64 15.51
CA THR A 282 3.24 41.30 15.78
C THR A 282 2.42 41.76 14.53
N GLU A 283 1.08 41.65 14.45
CA GLU A 283 0.01 41.63 15.47
C GLU A 283 -1.37 41.19 14.88
N ASN A 284 -2.32 40.75 15.73
CA ASN A 284 -3.81 40.82 15.56
C ASN A 284 -4.51 40.05 14.39
N THR A 285 -5.77 39.59 14.46
CA THR A 285 -6.79 39.54 15.53
C THR A 285 -7.80 38.40 15.25
N GLU A 286 -8.53 37.93 16.27
CA GLU A 286 -9.66 37.02 16.11
C GLU A 286 -10.90 37.68 15.48
N ALA A 287 -11.51 37.00 14.51
CA ALA A 287 -12.95 36.94 14.26
C ALA A 287 -13.18 35.64 13.44
N GLY A 288 -14.12 34.76 13.76
CA GLY A 288 -15.44 35.03 14.34
C GLY A 288 -16.50 34.89 13.25
N GLY A 289 -16.54 33.73 12.58
CA GLY A 289 -17.44 33.44 11.46
C GLY A 289 -17.89 31.99 11.53
N ASN A 290 -19.18 31.79 11.82
CA ASN A 290 -19.80 30.48 11.98
C ASN A 290 -20.47 30.09 10.65
N GLU A 291 -19.87 29.18 9.88
CA GLU A 291 -20.47 28.66 8.65
C GLU A 291 -20.53 27.13 8.69
N ASP A 292 -21.69 26.62 9.10
CA ASP A 292 -22.15 25.27 8.79
C ASP A 292 -22.30 25.13 7.26
N ALA A 293 -21.22 24.78 6.58
CA ALA A 293 -21.22 24.46 5.16
C ALA A 293 -21.46 22.95 4.95
N SER A 294 -22.65 22.48 5.33
CA SER A 294 -23.17 21.18 4.91
C SER A 294 -23.59 21.20 3.43
N SER A 295 -22.61 21.37 2.54
CA SER A 295 -22.79 21.19 1.10
C SER A 295 -22.33 19.80 0.69
N GLU A 296 -23.20 18.79 0.85
CA GLU A 296 -23.15 17.55 0.07
C GLU A 296 -23.38 17.89 -1.41
N THR A 297 -22.35 18.44 -2.05
CA THR A 297 -22.29 18.48 -3.50
C THR A 297 -21.98 17.05 -3.92
N ALA A 298 -23.02 16.28 -4.27
CA ALA A 298 -22.88 14.95 -4.84
C ALA A 298 -22.09 15.05 -6.14
N THR A 299 -20.77 14.96 -6.01
CA THR A 299 -19.82 14.93 -7.12
C THR A 299 -20.16 13.67 -7.91
N GLN A 300 -20.48 13.86 -9.20
CA GLN A 300 -20.66 12.72 -10.10
C GLN A 300 -19.44 11.81 -9.96
N PRO A 301 -19.61 10.48 -9.87
CA PRO A 301 -18.50 9.58 -9.63
C PRO A 301 -17.46 9.77 -10.75
N ILE A 302 -16.28 10.29 -10.37
CA ILE A 302 -15.18 10.46 -11.32
C ILE A 302 -14.76 9.10 -11.88
N GLU A 303 -14.41 9.09 -13.15
CA GLU A 303 -13.93 7.88 -13.82
C GLU A 303 -12.44 7.66 -13.48
N ASP A 304 -12.07 6.46 -13.04
CA ASP A 304 -10.67 6.11 -12.78
C ASP A 304 -9.92 5.97 -14.11
N ARG A 305 -9.37 7.09 -14.59
CA ARG A 305 -8.65 7.18 -15.88
C ARG A 305 -7.45 6.25 -15.99
N GLN A 306 -6.83 5.86 -14.87
CA GLN A 306 -5.72 4.90 -14.89
C GLN A 306 -6.23 3.48 -15.11
N LEU A 307 -7.28 3.09 -14.38
CA LEU A 307 -7.94 1.79 -14.57
C LEU A 307 -8.53 1.67 -15.98
N GLN A 308 -9.18 2.72 -16.50
CA GLN A 308 -9.69 2.71 -17.87
C GLN A 308 -8.59 2.54 -18.91
N ARG A 309 -7.43 3.19 -18.73
CA ARG A 309 -6.29 3.01 -19.65
C ARG A 309 -5.75 1.58 -19.62
N ALA A 310 -5.75 0.92 -18.46
CA ALA A 310 -5.41 -0.49 -18.32
C ALA A 310 -6.42 -1.42 -19.03
N ILE A 311 -7.72 -1.19 -18.83
CA ILE A 311 -8.81 -1.94 -19.48
C ILE A 311 -8.69 -1.82 -21.01
N GLN A 312 -8.57 -0.61 -21.53
CA GLN A 312 -8.41 -0.35 -22.97
C GLN A 312 -7.25 -1.14 -23.58
N TYR A 313 -6.08 -1.12 -22.93
CA TYR A 313 -4.91 -1.87 -23.38
C TYR A 313 -5.15 -3.38 -23.35
N LEU A 314 -5.86 -3.89 -22.34
CA LEU A 314 -6.18 -5.32 -22.25
C LEU A 314 -7.19 -5.75 -23.32
N HIS A 315 -8.19 -4.93 -23.67
CA HIS A 315 -9.09 -5.21 -24.80
C HIS A 315 -8.34 -5.36 -26.12
N GLU A 316 -7.39 -4.46 -26.40
CA GLU A 316 -6.54 -4.52 -27.60
C GLU A 316 -5.73 -5.84 -27.66
N ARG A 317 -5.28 -6.35 -26.50
CA ARG A 317 -4.54 -7.62 -26.40
C ARG A 317 -5.44 -8.85 -26.52
N ILE A 318 -6.54 -8.91 -25.77
CA ILE A 318 -7.49 -10.03 -25.78
C ILE A 318 -8.10 -10.20 -27.17
N GLY A 319 -8.50 -9.10 -27.82
CA GLY A 319 -9.03 -9.14 -29.19
C GLY A 319 -7.98 -9.56 -30.23
N GLY A 320 -6.75 -9.06 -30.11
CA GLY A 320 -5.67 -9.35 -31.05
C GLY A 320 -5.21 -10.81 -31.09
N ASP A 321 -5.37 -11.57 -30.00
CA ASP A 321 -5.04 -13.01 -30.00
C ASP A 321 -6.15 -13.89 -30.59
N VAL A 322 -7.42 -13.45 -30.58
CA VAL A 322 -8.51 -14.14 -31.31
C VAL A 322 -8.24 -14.13 -32.82
N ASP A 323 -7.84 -12.99 -33.36
CA ASP A 323 -7.52 -12.83 -34.79
C ASP A 323 -6.27 -13.65 -35.20
N ARG A 324 -5.30 -13.85 -34.29
CA ARG A 324 -4.13 -14.71 -34.56
C ARG A 324 -4.44 -16.21 -34.50
N GLN A 325 -5.37 -16.63 -33.65
CA GLN A 325 -5.78 -18.04 -33.58
C GLN A 325 -6.71 -18.45 -34.73
N ALA A 326 -7.28 -17.47 -35.45
CA ALA A 326 -8.15 -17.67 -36.61
C ALA A 326 -7.42 -17.66 -37.97
N ALA A 327 -6.10 -17.45 -37.99
CA ALA A 327 -5.26 -17.27 -39.20
C ALA A 327 -4.25 -18.41 -39.44
#